data_AF-A0A0L0F3A6-F1
#
_entry.id   AF-A0A0L0F3A6-F1
#
_cell.length_a   1.000
_cell.length_b   1.000
_cell.length_c   1.000
_cell.angle_alpha   90.00
_cell.angle_beta   90.00
_cell.angle_gamma   90.00
#
_symmetry.space_group_name_H-M   'P 1'
#
loop_
_entity.id
_entity.type
_entity.pdbx_description
1 polymer ?
#
loop_
_entity_poly.entity_id
_entity_poly.type
_entity_poly.pdbx_seq_one_letter_code
_entity_poly.pdbx_strand_id
1 'polypeptide(L)'
;MIQANLAKAKTMIEEGGDWDRRNRLKVYEGLYFMFVRDFKQAVDLLLSTLSTFTASELMDYESYVSYTVICSVIALDRVDLAEKV
;
A
#
# COMPACT_ATOMS: atom_id res chain seq x y z
N MET A 1 14.77 -0.32 -11.77
CA MET A 1 14.67 1.15 -11.65
C MET A 1 13.72 1.59 -10.53
N ILE A 2 12.49 1.07 -10.46
CA ILE A 2 11.51 1.45 -9.41
C ILE A 2 11.97 1.04 -7.99
N GLN A 3 12.50 -0.18 -7.80
CA GLN A 3 13.01 -0.63 -6.49
C GLN A 3 14.15 0.25 -5.92
N ALA A 4 15.05 0.72 -6.79
CA ALA A 4 16.15 1.58 -6.36
C ALA A 4 15.65 2.96 -5.89
N ASN A 5 14.57 3.47 -6.50
CA ASN A 5 13.96 4.74 -6.11
C ASN A 5 13.14 4.60 -4.82
N LEU A 6 12.43 3.46 -4.63
CA LEU A 6 11.76 3.15 -3.36
C LEU A 6 12.75 3.00 -2.21
N ALA A 7 13.88 2.32 -2.43
CA ALA A 7 14.93 2.18 -1.43
C ALA A 7 15.54 3.55 -1.03
N LYS A 8 15.83 4.42 -2.01
CA LYS A 8 16.29 5.79 -1.73
C LYS A 8 15.25 6.61 -0.98
N ALA A 9 13.98 6.50 -1.36
CA ALA A 9 12.88 7.20 -0.69
C ALA A 9 12.70 6.72 0.76
N LYS A 10 12.88 5.42 1.04
CA LYS A 10 12.89 4.87 2.40
C LYS A 10 13.98 5.54 3.25
N THR A 11 15.22 5.60 2.75
CA THR A 11 16.33 6.25 3.45
C THR A 11 16.04 7.73 3.74
N MET A 12 15.51 8.46 2.75
CA MET A 12 15.15 9.88 2.93
C MET A 12 14.01 10.10 3.95
N ILE A 13 13.09 9.15 4.08
CA ILE A 13 11.99 9.23 5.06
C ILE A 13 12.46 8.86 6.47
N GLU A 14 13.43 7.96 6.61
CA GLU A 14 14.06 7.66 7.90
C GLU A 14 14.80 8.87 8.47
N GLU A 15 15.44 9.66 7.62
CA GLU A 15 16.12 10.91 8.01
C GLU A 15 15.15 12.08 8.27
N GLY A 16 14.05 12.14 7.51
CA GLY A 16 13.12 13.28 7.53
C GLY A 16 11.96 13.19 8.52
N GLY A 17 11.66 12.02 9.08
CA GLY A 17 10.64 11.84 10.13
C GLY A 17 9.19 12.20 9.75
N ASP A 18 8.93 12.60 8.50
CA ASP A 18 7.63 13.06 8.03
C ASP A 18 6.64 11.88 7.90
N TRP A 19 5.62 11.89 8.75
CA TRP A 19 4.63 10.83 8.86
C TRP A 19 3.72 10.74 7.62
N ASP A 20 3.31 11.86 7.01
CA ASP A 20 2.43 11.83 5.82
C ASP A 20 3.19 11.26 4.62
N ARG A 21 4.46 11.66 4.45
CA ARG A 21 5.33 11.10 3.40
C ARG A 21 5.56 9.60 3.59
N ARG A 22 5.70 9.14 4.83
CA ARG A 22 5.81 7.69 5.13
C ARG A 22 4.56 6.94 4.70
N ASN A 23 3.38 7.53 4.92
CA ASN A 23 2.14 6.88 4.53
C ASN A 23 1.98 6.81 3.00
N ARG A 24 2.31 7.90 2.29
CA ARG A 24 2.34 7.91 0.82
C ARG A 24 3.33 6.88 0.25
N LEU A 25 4.51 6.76 0.86
CA LEU A 25 5.49 5.76 0.41
C LEU A 25 4.97 4.33 0.58
N LYS A 26 4.28 4.03 1.68
CA LYS A 26 3.65 2.70 1.88
C LYS A 26 2.61 2.40 0.80
N VAL A 27 1.80 3.38 0.38
CA VAL A 27 0.85 3.22 -0.72
C VAL A 27 1.59 2.88 -2.02
N TYR A 28 2.69 3.58 -2.33
CA TYR A 28 3.51 3.28 -3.50
C TYR A 28 4.14 1.89 -3.45
N GLU A 29 4.60 1.46 -2.29
CA GLU A 29 5.11 0.11 -2.09
C GLU A 29 4.00 -0.94 -2.23
N GLY A 30 2.82 -0.71 -1.64
CA GLY A 30 1.66 -1.60 -1.77
C GLY A 30 1.25 -1.80 -3.23
N LEU A 31 1.21 -0.72 -4.02
CA LEU A 31 1.00 -0.80 -5.47
C LEU A 31 2.11 -1.57 -6.19
N TYR A 32 3.36 -1.34 -5.82
CA TYR A 32 4.48 -2.06 -6.41
C TYR A 32 4.40 -3.58 -6.15
N PHE A 33 4.06 -3.99 -4.92
CA PHE A 33 3.86 -5.39 -4.58
C PHE A 33 2.67 -6.01 -5.32
N MET A 34 1.60 -5.24 -5.56
CA MET A 34 0.50 -5.65 -6.45
C MET A 34 1.00 -5.94 -7.88
N PHE A 35 1.88 -5.09 -8.44
CA PHE A 35 2.47 -5.32 -9.77
C PHE A 35 3.40 -6.54 -9.81
N VAL A 36 4.14 -6.81 -8.74
CA VAL A 36 5.03 -7.98 -8.61
C VAL A 36 4.26 -9.28 -8.30
N ARG A 37 2.92 -9.20 -8.14
CA ARG A 37 2.02 -10.30 -7.75
C ARG A 37 2.29 -10.85 -6.34
N ASP A 38 2.90 -10.06 -5.46
CA ASP A 38 3.01 -10.37 -4.04
C ASP A 38 1.81 -9.77 -3.29
N PHE A 39 0.69 -10.47 -3.35
CA PHE A 39 -0.57 -9.98 -2.77
C PHE A 39 -0.57 -9.98 -1.25
N LYS A 40 0.25 -10.82 -0.60
CA LYS A 40 0.32 -10.88 0.87
C LYS A 40 0.91 -9.60 1.43
N GLN A 41 2.05 -9.16 0.89
CA GLN A 41 2.67 -7.91 1.31
C GLN A 41 1.86 -6.69 0.85
N ALA A 42 1.28 -6.76 -0.35
CA ALA A 42 0.44 -5.67 -0.86
C ALA A 42 -0.76 -5.41 0.06
N VAL A 43 -1.50 -6.45 0.46
CA VAL A 43 -2.71 -6.30 1.29
C VAL A 43 -2.40 -5.75 2.67
N ASP A 44 -1.33 -6.21 3.32
CA ASP A 44 -0.95 -5.70 4.64
C ASP A 44 -0.63 -4.20 4.60
N LEU A 45 0.11 -3.77 3.57
CA LEU A 45 0.43 -2.37 3.36
C LEU A 45 -0.82 -1.56 2.99
N LEU A 46 -1.60 -2.01 2.01
CA LEU A 46 -2.79 -1.31 1.49
C LEU A 46 -3.88 -1.16 2.55
N LEU A 47 -4.13 -2.19 3.37
CA LEU A 47 -5.08 -2.12 4.49
C LEU A 47 -4.60 -1.16 5.58
N SER A 48 -3.31 -1.17 5.90
CA SER A 48 -2.75 -0.25 6.91
C SER A 48 -2.84 1.22 6.49
N THR A 49 -2.78 1.48 5.18
CA THR A 49 -2.83 2.83 4.61
C THR A 49 -4.23 3.23 4.15
N LEU A 50 -5.22 2.33 4.20
CA LEU A 50 -6.60 2.60 3.78
C LEU A 50 -7.25 3.70 4.62
N SER A 51 -7.07 3.66 5.94
CA SER A 51 -7.63 4.64 6.88
C SER A 51 -7.00 6.03 6.79
N THR A 52 -5.84 6.14 6.15
CA THR A 52 -5.00 7.34 6.15
C THR A 52 -4.58 7.74 4.73
N PHE A 53 -5.30 7.26 3.71
CA PHE A 53 -4.94 7.48 2.32
C PHE A 53 -4.94 8.98 1.96
N THR A 54 -3.76 9.50 1.60
CA THR A 54 -3.56 10.90 1.19
C THR A 54 -2.99 11.03 -0.24
N ALA A 55 -2.86 9.91 -0.97
CA ALA A 55 -2.24 9.86 -2.30
C ALA A 55 -3.25 10.08 -3.45
N SER A 56 -4.03 11.17 -3.38
CA SER A 56 -4.98 11.55 -4.44
C SER A 56 -4.32 11.90 -5.78
N GLU A 57 -3.00 12.14 -5.78
CA GLU A 57 -2.20 12.35 -6.99
C GLU A 57 -2.04 11.08 -7.83
N LEU A 58 -2.17 9.89 -7.23
CA LEU A 58 -1.91 8.63 -7.90
C LEU A 58 -3.18 7.98 -8.46
N MET A 59 -4.28 8.05 -7.71
CA MET A 59 -5.57 7.52 -8.08
C MET A 59 -6.69 8.09 -7.21
N ASP A 60 -7.91 8.02 -7.72
CA ASP A 60 -9.10 8.31 -6.94
C ASP A 60 -9.26 7.31 -5.80
N TYR A 61 -9.75 7.81 -4.65
CA TYR A 61 -9.98 6.99 -3.47
C TYR A 61 -10.90 5.79 -3.75
N GLU A 62 -11.91 5.97 -4.61
CA GLU A 62 -12.82 4.88 -5.00
C GLU A 62 -12.11 3.74 -5.75
N SER A 63 -11.16 4.10 -6.63
CA SER A 63 -10.31 3.13 -7.32
C SER A 63 -9.37 2.43 -6.33
N TYR A 64 -8.80 3.18 -5.39
CA TYR A 64 -7.92 2.64 -4.36
C TYR A 64 -8.62 1.63 -3.45
N VAL A 65 -9.84 1.93 -3.01
CA VAL A 65 -10.67 1.00 -2.22
C VAL A 65 -10.97 -0.25 -3.04
N SER A 66 -11.36 -0.10 -4.30
CA SER A 66 -11.64 -1.23 -5.19
C SER A 66 -10.45 -2.17 -5.35
N TYR A 67 -9.25 -1.63 -5.58
CA TYR A 67 -8.02 -2.43 -5.68
C TYR A 67 -7.65 -3.11 -4.36
N THR A 68 -7.85 -2.42 -3.24
CA THR A 68 -7.60 -2.99 -1.91
C THR A 68 -8.52 -4.17 -1.65
N VAL A 69 -9.82 -4.05 -1.96
CA VAL A 69 -10.80 -5.15 -1.82
C VAL A 69 -10.44 -6.33 -2.72
N ILE A 70 -10.11 -6.09 -3.99
CA ILE A 70 -9.72 -7.16 -4.92
C ILE A 70 -8.45 -7.88 -4.44
N CYS A 71 -7.44 -7.13 -4.00
CA CYS A 71 -6.22 -7.72 -3.44
C CYS A 71 -6.51 -8.51 -2.16
N SER A 72 -7.34 -7.99 -1.26
CA SER A 72 -7.73 -8.67 -0.02
C SER A 72 -8.42 -9.99 -0.29
N VAL A 73 -9.34 -10.05 -1.26
CA VAL A 73 -10.03 -11.29 -1.66
C VAL A 73 -9.08 -12.34 -2.24
N ILE A 74 -7.99 -11.91 -2.90
CA ILE A 74 -7.01 -12.83 -3.50
C ILE A 74 -5.96 -13.29 -2.47
N ALA A 75 -5.57 -12.43 -1.52
CA ALA A 75 -4.47 -12.69 -0.60
C ALA A 75 -4.87 -13.37 0.71
N LEU A 76 -6.06 -13.06 1.24
CA LEU A 76 -6.50 -13.48 2.56
C LEU A 76 -7.39 -14.72 2.46
N ASP A 77 -7.19 -15.65 3.39
CA ASP A 77 -8.09 -16.79 3.54
C ASP A 77 -9.43 -16.32 4.14
N ARG A 78 -10.49 -17.14 4.00
CA ARG A 78 -11.87 -16.76 4.31
C ARG A 78 -12.08 -16.26 5.75
N VAL A 79 -11.22 -16.70 6.67
CA VAL A 79 -11.25 -16.33 8.10
C VAL A 79 -10.64 -14.94 8.31
N ASP A 80 -9.49 -14.66 7.68
CA ASP A 80 -8.81 -13.37 7.80
C ASP A 80 -9.57 -12.25 7.05
N LEU A 81 -10.31 -12.62 6.00
CA LEU A 81 -11.15 -11.68 5.25
C LEU A 81 -12.28 -11.11 6.14
N ALA A 82 -12.90 -11.94 6.99
CA ALA A 82 -14.00 -11.52 7.85
C ALA A 82 -13.56 -10.66 9.05
N GLU A 83 -12.28 -10.72 9.41
CA GLU A 83 -11.73 -9.98 10.56
C GLU A 83 -11.12 -8.62 10.14
N LYS A 84 -10.61 -8.53 8.90
CA LYS A 84 -9.88 -7.35 8.39
C LYS A 84 -10.65 -6.47 7.40
N VAL A 85 -11.76 -6.95 6.82
CA VAL A 85 -12.60 -6.22 5.85
C VAL A 85 -13.99 -6.03 6.42
#